data_AF-A0A0F6AH10-F1
#
_entry.id   AF-A0A0F6AH10-F1
#
_cell.length_a   1.000
_cell.length_b   1.000
_cell.length_c   1.000
_cell.angle_alpha   90.00
_cell.angle_beta   90.00
_cell.angle_gamma   90.00
#
_symmetry.space_group_name_H-M   'P 1'
#
loop_
_entity.id
_entity.type
_entity.pdbx_description
1 polymer ?
#
loop_
_entity_poly.entity_id
_entity_poly.type
_entity_poly.pdbx_seq_one_letter_code
_entity_poly.pdbx_strand_id
1 'polypeptide(L)'
;LSMVNVSDGEVLGDLLQPLRRNVDRVTGDGAYDTRDCYDEIAAKGAVARIPPRENAQYWEKGHPRNSAIILIRQFGLKHWKEKSGYHERSLAETGVYRFKQLT
;
A
#
# COMPACT_ATOMS: atom_id res chain seq x y z
N LEU A 1 4.22 14.50 -26.71
CA LEU A 1 4.24 13.93 -25.36
C LEU A 1 2.87 13.33 -25.10
N SER A 2 2.70 12.02 -25.34
CA SER A 2 1.46 11.34 -24.97
C SER A 2 1.38 11.30 -23.45
N MET A 3 0.33 11.87 -22.86
CA MET A 3 0.02 11.70 -21.45
C MET A 3 -0.38 10.25 -21.22
N VAL A 4 0.59 9.38 -20.95
CA VAL A 4 0.31 8.08 -20.36
C VAL A 4 -0.18 8.33 -18.94
N ASN A 5 -1.49 8.20 -18.73
CA ASN A 5 -2.11 8.28 -17.43
C ASN A 5 -1.88 6.95 -16.70
N VAL A 6 -0.68 6.78 -16.16
CA VAL A 6 -0.30 5.59 -15.39
C VAL A 6 -0.77 5.78 -13.95
N SER A 7 -1.45 4.80 -13.39
CA SER A 7 -1.86 4.81 -12.00
C SER A 7 -0.70 4.49 -11.06
N ASP A 8 -0.80 4.96 -9.82
CA ASP A 8 0.20 4.69 -8.78
C ASP A 8 0.48 3.19 -8.56
N GLY A 9 -0.55 2.35 -8.75
CA GLY A 9 -0.42 0.91 -8.62
C GLY A 9 0.38 0.26 -9.75
N GLU A 10 0.27 0.79 -10.98
CA GLU A 10 0.99 0.28 -12.15
C GLU A 10 2.49 0.53 -12.07
N VAL A 11 2.93 1.60 -11.38
CA VAL A 11 4.36 1.92 -11.21
C VAL A 11 4.99 1.23 -10.00
N LEU A 12 4.23 0.53 -9.16
CA LEU A 12 4.77 -0.04 -7.92
C LEU A 12 5.89 -1.05 -8.19
N GLY A 13 5.71 -1.92 -9.19
CA GLY A 13 6.73 -2.90 -9.58
C GLY A 13 8.04 -2.24 -9.99
N ASP A 14 7.96 -1.22 -10.85
CA ASP A 14 9.12 -0.45 -11.32
C ASP A 14 9.89 0.23 -10.17
N LEU A 15 9.18 0.62 -9.11
CA LEU A 15 9.80 1.20 -7.91
C LEU A 15 10.42 0.13 -6.99
N LEU A 16 9.75 -1.02 -6.86
CA LEU A 16 10.09 -2.02 -5.84
C LEU A 16 11.14 -3.02 -6.32
N GLN A 17 11.04 -3.49 -7.56
CA GLN A 17 11.92 -4.53 -8.12
C GLN A 17 13.41 -4.12 -8.12
N PRO A 18 13.80 -2.89 -8.52
CA PRO A 18 15.22 -2.51 -8.58
C PRO A 18 15.90 -2.39 -7.21
N LEU A 19 15.15 -2.29 -6.11
CA LEU A 19 15.71 -2.11 -4.77
C LEU A 19 16.49 -3.35 -4.35
N ARG A 20 17.83 -3.29 -4.30
CA ARG A 20 18.65 -4.43 -3.84
C ARG A 20 18.58 -4.69 -2.33
N ARG A 21 18.01 -3.76 -1.58
CA ARG A 21 17.84 -3.86 -0.12
C ARG A 21 16.60 -4.68 0.23
N ASN A 22 16.66 -5.32 1.40
CA ASN A 22 15.46 -5.89 2.02
C ASN A 22 14.46 -4.77 2.32
N VAL A 23 13.21 -5.01 1.98
CA VAL A 23 12.08 -4.13 2.28
C VAL A 23 11.14 -4.92 3.16
N ASP A 24 11.03 -4.56 4.43
CA ASP A 24 10.19 -5.32 5.36
C ASP A 24 8.70 -5.07 5.09
N ARG A 25 8.35 -3.89 4.57
CA ARG A 25 6.97 -3.43 4.48
C ARG A 25 6.77 -2.35 3.41
N VAL A 26 5.62 -2.39 2.75
CA VAL A 26 5.17 -1.34 1.81
C VAL A 26 3.86 -0.74 2.32
N THR A 27 3.85 0.58 2.52
CA THR A 27 2.67 1.33 3.03
C THR A 27 2.19 2.28 1.94
N GLY A 28 0.91 2.17 1.57
CA GLY A 28 0.27 2.98 0.51
C GLY A 28 -1.18 3.30 0.85
N ASP A 29 -1.88 4.07 0.00
CA ASP A 29 -3.35 4.28 0.13
C ASP A 29 -4.09 3.16 -0.57
N GLY A 30 -5.41 3.21 -0.47
CA GLY A 30 -6.29 2.34 -1.21
C GLY A 30 -6.14 2.42 -2.74
N ALA A 31 -5.36 3.34 -3.34
CA ALA A 31 -5.06 3.24 -4.76
C ALA A 31 -4.28 1.96 -5.06
N TYR A 32 -3.36 1.58 -4.17
CA TYR A 32 -2.56 0.33 -4.22
C TYR A 32 -3.34 -0.93 -3.79
N ASP A 33 -4.64 -0.83 -3.48
CA ASP A 33 -5.46 -1.98 -3.10
C ASP A 33 -5.88 -2.83 -4.31
N THR A 34 -4.89 -3.33 -5.05
CA THR A 34 -5.04 -4.14 -6.27
C THR A 34 -4.21 -5.42 -6.15
N ARG A 35 -4.62 -6.50 -6.84
CA ARG A 35 -3.90 -7.78 -6.77
C ARG A 35 -2.44 -7.66 -7.19
N ASP A 36 -2.21 -7.00 -8.32
CA ASP A 36 -0.87 -6.78 -8.85
C ASP A 36 0.05 -6.08 -7.84
N CYS A 37 -0.46 -5.10 -7.09
CA CYS A 37 0.32 -4.47 -6.03
C CYS A 37 0.66 -5.44 -4.89
N TYR A 38 -0.29 -6.27 -4.45
CA TYR A 38 -0.02 -7.28 -3.42
C TYR A 38 0.96 -8.34 -3.92
N ASP A 39 0.90 -8.72 -5.20
CA ASP A 39 1.81 -9.68 -5.82
C ASP A 39 3.24 -9.14 -5.92
N GLU A 40 3.42 -7.88 -6.34
CA GLU A 40 4.73 -7.21 -6.35
C GLU A 40 5.34 -7.11 -4.94
N ILE A 41 4.51 -6.75 -3.95
CA ILE A 41 4.94 -6.66 -2.54
C ILE A 41 5.32 -8.05 -2.00
N ALA A 42 4.53 -9.08 -2.31
CA ALA A 42 4.81 -10.46 -1.92
C ALA A 42 6.07 -11.01 -2.59
N ALA A 43 6.30 -10.70 -3.87
CA ALA A 43 7.52 -11.05 -4.59
C ALA A 43 8.77 -10.41 -3.97
N LYS A 44 8.62 -9.25 -3.33
CA LYS A 44 9.69 -8.61 -2.54
C LYS A 44 9.90 -9.25 -1.16
N GLY A 45 9.01 -10.13 -0.72
CA GLY A 45 8.99 -10.65 0.65
C GLY A 45 8.55 -9.62 1.69
N ALA A 46 7.91 -8.54 1.26
CA ALA A 46 7.48 -7.43 2.12
C ALA A 46 6.04 -7.62 2.61
N VAL A 47 5.68 -6.95 3.72
CA VAL A 47 4.29 -6.91 4.20
C VAL A 47 3.54 -5.74 3.58
N ALA A 48 2.40 -6.02 2.96
CA ALA A 48 1.50 -5.01 2.42
C ALA A 48 0.70 -4.31 3.54
N ARG A 49 0.68 -2.98 3.49
CA ARG A 49 0.06 -2.14 4.51
C ARG A 49 -0.77 -1.04 3.89
N ILE A 50 -1.80 -1.53 3.23
CA ILE A 50 -2.66 -0.76 2.35
C ILE A 50 -4.07 -0.86 2.94
N PRO A 51 -4.73 0.28 3.20
CA PRO A 51 -6.11 0.24 3.65
C PRO A 51 -6.95 -0.28 2.48
N PRO A 52 -7.85 -1.24 2.72
CA PRO A 52 -8.75 -1.71 1.68
C PRO A 52 -9.66 -0.57 1.21
N ARG A 53 -10.04 -0.59 -0.08
CA ARG A 53 -11.02 0.35 -0.64
C ARG A 53 -12.37 0.25 0.07
N GLU A 54 -13.17 1.31 -0.05
CA GLU A 54 -14.54 1.30 0.42
C GLU A 54 -15.31 0.12 -0.18
N ASN A 55 -16.12 -0.56 0.63
CA ASN A 55 -16.91 -1.74 0.24
C ASN A 55 -16.08 -2.94 -0.26
N ALA A 56 -14.79 -3.00 0.09
CA ALA A 56 -13.93 -4.14 -0.17
C ALA A 56 -14.56 -5.49 0.25
N GLN A 57 -14.63 -6.39 -0.73
CA GLN A 57 -14.97 -7.80 -0.51
C GLN A 57 -13.71 -8.63 -0.30
N TYR A 58 -13.87 -9.79 0.33
CA TYR A 58 -12.77 -10.73 0.46
C TYR A 58 -12.30 -11.22 -0.91
N TRP A 59 -10.98 -11.40 -1.03
CA TRP A 59 -10.38 -12.21 -2.09
C TRP A 59 -10.29 -13.67 -1.62
N GLU A 60 -9.56 -14.50 -2.36
CA GLU A 60 -9.35 -15.91 -2.05
C GLU A 60 -8.88 -16.14 -0.60
N LYS A 61 -9.23 -17.32 -0.08
CA LYS A 61 -8.90 -17.71 1.29
C LYS A 61 -7.39 -17.65 1.50
N GLY A 62 -6.97 -16.95 2.55
CA GLY A 62 -5.56 -16.77 2.90
C GLY A 62 -4.89 -15.53 2.30
N HIS A 63 -5.57 -14.79 1.42
CA HIS A 63 -4.97 -13.58 0.85
C HIS A 63 -4.68 -12.52 1.95
N PRO A 64 -3.46 -11.94 2.01
CA PRO A 64 -3.05 -11.01 3.08
C PRO A 64 -3.98 -9.82 3.32
N ARG A 65 -4.56 -9.27 2.23
CA ARG A 65 -5.58 -8.21 2.27
C ARG A 65 -6.78 -8.53 3.17
N ASN A 66 -7.21 -9.80 3.21
CA ASN A 66 -8.42 -10.20 3.92
C ASN A 66 -8.30 -9.96 5.43
N SER A 67 -7.10 -10.07 6.00
CA SER A 67 -6.84 -9.77 7.41
C SER A 67 -7.13 -8.31 7.76
N ALA A 68 -6.80 -7.37 6.86
CA ALA A 68 -7.14 -5.96 7.04
C ALA A 68 -8.66 -5.74 7.03
N ILE A 69 -9.38 -6.39 6.10
CA ILE A 69 -10.84 -6.30 6.02
C ILE A 69 -11.50 -6.85 7.30
N ILE A 70 -11.04 -7.99 7.80
CA ILE A 70 -11.56 -8.60 9.03
C ILE A 70 -11.35 -7.65 10.22
N LEU A 71 -10.13 -7.14 10.41
CA LEU A 71 -9.80 -6.24 11.52
C LEU A 71 -10.61 -4.93 11.45
N ILE A 72 -10.79 -4.37 10.25
CA ILE A 72 -11.57 -3.15 10.06
C ILE A 72 -13.06 -3.41 10.34
N ARG A 73 -13.62 -4.54 9.89
CA ARG A 73 -15.02 -4.90 10.17
C ARG A 73 -15.26 -5.17 11.65
N GLN A 74 -14.29 -5.75 12.35
CA GLN A 74 -14.43 -6.13 13.75
C GLN A 74 -14.12 -4.99 14.74
N PHE A 75 -13.09 -4.19 14.46
CA PHE A 75 -12.56 -3.19 15.40
C PHE A 75 -12.51 -1.76 14.84
N GLY A 76 -12.90 -1.58 13.57
CA GLY A 76 -12.91 -0.28 12.91
C GLY A 76 -11.57 0.15 12.29
N LEU A 77 -11.64 1.12 11.39
CA LEU A 77 -10.49 1.63 10.64
C LEU A 77 -9.41 2.25 11.55
N LYS A 78 -9.82 2.97 12.61
CA LYS A 78 -8.89 3.58 13.57
C LYS A 78 -8.01 2.51 14.24
N HIS A 79 -8.63 1.44 14.73
CA HIS A 79 -7.91 0.34 15.38
C HIS A 79 -6.96 -0.37 14.42
N TRP A 80 -7.39 -0.60 13.18
CA TRP A 80 -6.50 -1.17 12.16
C TRP A 80 -5.30 -0.25 11.87
N LYS A 81 -5.51 1.07 11.78
CA LYS A 81 -4.41 2.04 11.57
C LYS A 81 -3.40 1.98 12.72
N GLU A 82 -3.86 1.94 13.96
CA GLU A 82 -2.99 1.83 15.14
C GLU A 82 -2.22 0.51 15.15
N LYS A 83 -2.92 -0.63 15.00
CA LYS A 83 -2.32 -1.97 15.04
C LYS A 83 -1.34 -2.23 13.92
N SER A 84 -1.67 -1.76 12.72
CA SER A 84 -0.75 -1.93 11.59
C SER A 84 0.40 -0.93 11.69
N GLY A 85 0.20 0.28 12.25
CA GLY A 85 1.18 1.40 12.33
C GLY A 85 0.98 2.56 11.33
N TYR A 86 -0.23 2.81 10.79
CA TYR A 86 -0.48 3.43 9.44
C TYR A 86 -0.05 4.87 9.35
N HIS A 87 0.10 5.44 10.53
CA HIS A 87 0.64 6.75 10.80
C HIS A 87 2.02 6.97 10.20
N GLU A 88 2.87 5.94 10.00
CA GLU A 88 4.18 6.10 9.35
C GLU A 88 4.10 6.66 7.92
N ARG A 89 2.96 6.50 7.23
CA ARG A 89 2.74 7.08 5.90
C ARG A 89 2.88 8.61 5.89
N SER A 90 2.47 9.29 6.96
CA SER A 90 2.52 10.77 7.00
C SER A 90 3.94 11.32 6.94
N LEU A 91 4.94 10.51 7.35
CA LEU A 91 6.35 10.86 7.22
C LEU A 91 6.77 10.92 5.75
N ALA A 92 6.36 9.93 4.96
CA ALA A 92 6.62 9.89 3.52
C ALA A 92 5.89 11.04 2.80
N GLU A 93 4.62 11.28 3.13
CA GLU A 93 3.85 12.41 2.57
C GLU A 93 4.51 13.75 2.87
N THR A 94 4.97 13.95 4.11
CA THR A 94 5.68 15.17 4.50
C THR A 94 6.99 15.34 3.71
N GLY A 95 7.73 14.24 3.50
CA GLY A 95 8.95 14.24 2.69
C GLY A 95 8.68 14.65 1.23
N VAL A 96 7.69 14.03 0.61
CA VAL A 96 7.27 14.35 -0.77
C VAL A 96 6.74 15.78 -0.88
N TYR A 97 5.95 16.24 0.10
CA TYR A 97 5.46 17.61 0.15
C TYR A 97 6.62 18.61 0.14
N ARG A 98 7.62 18.42 1.01
CA ARG A 98 8.82 19.28 1.06
C ARG A 98 9.58 19.28 -0.26
N PHE A 99 9.74 18.12 -0.89
CA PHE A 99 10.39 18.01 -2.20
C PHE A 99 9.62 18.83 -3.27
N LYS A 100 8.29 18.71 -3.31
CA LYS A 100 7.43 19.46 -4.23
C LYS A 100 7.48 20.98 -4.03
N GLN A 101 7.90 21.48 -2.87
CA GLN A 101 8.08 22.92 -2.65
C GLN A 101 9.40 23.45 -3.27
N LEU A 102 10.31 22.58 -3.68
CA LEU A 102 11.60 22.94 -4.29
C LEU A 102 11.60 22.85 -5.82
N THR A 103 10.56 22.27 -6.40
CA THR A 103 10.37 22.03 -7.83
C THR A 103 9.23 22.88 -8.37
#